data_AF-A0A1Y1NFP2-F1
#
_entry.id   AF-A0A1Y1NFP2-F1
#
_cell.length_a   1.000
_cell.length_b   1.000
_cell.length_c   1.000
_cell.angle_alpha   90.00
_cell.angle_beta   90.00
_cell.angle_gamma   90.00
#
_symmetry.space_group_name_H-M   'P 1'
#
loop_
_entity.id
_entity.type
_entity.pdbx_description
1 polymer ?
#
loop_
_entity_poly.entity_id
_entity_poly.type
_entity_poly.pdbx_seq_one_letter_code
_entity_poly.pdbx_strand_id
1 'polypeptide(L)'
;MPSNDVIQHHLSIFFLSPNTVALRIKDARSIPEFNFFINDPNFLRLIINFGETRSRIAYLKEMKIKCTSLSVLCYKPEQFIAFLQQGLNMHRHEEVTKFIQQLLGSHSRRIGVNLKKHVHHRCVNLSRIEDNYEYLRELNFSREAIINAIPVLLYSRGKVKAAYESARDYLKGDGTEIEHLNLILYFMEREHHFTGNGIWNHTENA
;
A
#
# COMPACT_ATOMS: atom_id res chain seq x y z
N MET A 1 28.14 -16.15 -9.86
CA MET A 1 28.21 -14.87 -9.13
C MET A 1 27.28 -13.89 -9.81
N PRO A 2 26.61 -12.97 -9.09
CA PRO A 2 25.76 -11.97 -9.73
C PRO A 2 26.59 -11.11 -10.69
N SER A 3 25.97 -10.67 -11.79
CA SER A 3 26.60 -9.88 -12.85
C SER A 3 27.04 -8.49 -12.35
N ASN A 4 28.11 -7.94 -12.93
CA ASN A 4 28.77 -6.71 -12.48
C ASN A 4 27.82 -5.48 -12.47
N ASP A 5 26.87 -5.44 -13.40
CA ASP A 5 25.86 -4.37 -13.50
C ASP A 5 24.91 -4.33 -12.29
N VAL A 6 24.62 -5.49 -11.70
CA VAL A 6 23.74 -5.58 -10.52
C VAL A 6 24.45 -5.05 -9.26
N ILE A 7 25.77 -5.25 -9.18
CA ILE A 7 26.58 -4.83 -8.03
C ILE A 7 26.62 -3.29 -7.94
N GLN A 8 26.62 -2.59 -9.08
CA GLN A 8 26.64 -1.12 -9.13
C GLN A 8 25.41 -0.47 -8.48
N HIS A 9 24.24 -1.14 -8.52
CA HIS A 9 23.02 -0.66 -7.88
C HIS A 9 22.89 -1.04 -6.40
N HIS A 10 23.80 -1.87 -5.89
CA HIS A 10 23.74 -2.43 -4.54
C HIS A 10 25.10 -2.36 -3.82
N LEU A 11 25.75 -1.19 -3.90
CA LEU A 11 27.05 -0.89 -3.26
C LEU A 11 27.08 -1.21 -1.76
N SER A 12 25.91 -1.23 -1.10
CA SER A 12 25.76 -1.58 0.30
C SER A 12 26.31 -2.97 0.66
N ILE A 13 26.48 -3.85 -0.33
CA ILE A 13 27.05 -5.18 -0.11
C ILE A 13 28.54 -5.12 0.29
N PHE A 14 29.26 -4.08 -0.13
CA PHE A 14 30.67 -3.90 0.26
C PHE A 14 30.84 -3.51 1.73
N PHE A 15 29.76 -3.09 2.41
CA PHE A 15 29.78 -2.86 3.87
C PHE A 15 29.64 -4.16 4.67
N LEU A 16 29.38 -5.30 4.02
CA LEU A 16 29.30 -6.61 4.67
C LEU A 16 30.63 -7.35 4.52
N SER A 17 31.02 -8.12 5.54
CA SER A 17 32.21 -8.97 5.42
C SER A 17 31.98 -10.08 4.38
N PRO A 18 33.03 -10.47 3.61
CA PRO A 18 32.91 -11.53 2.60
C PRO A 18 32.35 -12.84 3.18
N ASN A 19 32.75 -13.18 4.41
CA ASN A 19 32.26 -14.35 5.13
C ASN A 19 30.74 -14.28 5.41
N THR A 20 30.24 -13.10 5.80
CA THR A 20 28.80 -12.87 6.01
C THR A 20 28.02 -13.03 4.72
N VAL A 21 28.52 -12.47 3.61
CA VAL A 21 27.89 -12.58 2.29
C VAL A 21 27.84 -14.03 1.84
N ALA A 22 28.96 -14.76 1.96
CA ALA A 22 29.03 -16.18 1.59
C ALA A 22 28.05 -17.04 2.41
N LEU A 23 27.95 -16.81 3.72
CA LEU A 23 27.02 -17.51 4.60
C LEU A 23 25.57 -17.25 4.20
N ARG A 24 25.19 -15.98 4.01
CA ARG A 24 23.82 -15.60 3.61
C ARG A 24 23.44 -16.16 2.24
N ILE A 25 24.38 -16.21 1.29
CA ILE A 25 24.15 -16.84 -0.02
C ILE A 25 23.94 -18.36 0.14
N LYS A 26 24.75 -19.02 0.98
CA LYS A 26 24.60 -20.45 1.26
C LYS A 26 23.23 -20.75 1.88
N ASP A 27 22.81 -19.94 2.85
CA ASP A 27 21.51 -20.08 3.51
C ASP A 27 20.36 -19.78 2.53
N ALA A 28 20.47 -18.75 1.68
CA ALA A 28 19.48 -18.46 0.65
C ALA A 28 19.32 -19.62 -0.34
N ARG A 29 20.42 -20.27 -0.74
CA ARG A 29 20.40 -21.43 -1.67
C ARG A 29 19.78 -22.70 -1.06
N SER A 30 19.74 -22.79 0.28
CA SER A 30 19.06 -23.88 0.97
C SER A 30 17.53 -23.83 0.82
N ILE A 31 16.99 -22.69 0.33
CA ILE A 31 15.58 -22.46 0.04
C ILE A 31 15.38 -22.71 -1.48
N PRO A 32 14.72 -23.81 -1.88
CA PRO A 32 14.60 -24.21 -3.29
C PRO A 32 14.03 -23.11 -4.19
N GLU A 33 13.09 -22.33 -3.67
CA GLU A 33 12.40 -21.24 -4.36
C GLU A 33 13.37 -20.12 -4.78
N PHE A 34 14.53 -19.98 -4.14
CA PHE A 34 15.49 -18.90 -4.41
C PHE A 34 16.57 -19.27 -5.41
N ASN A 35 16.75 -20.55 -5.69
CA ASN A 35 17.78 -21.00 -6.63
C ASN A 35 17.52 -20.48 -8.05
N PHE A 36 16.26 -20.24 -8.42
CA PHE A 36 15.88 -19.64 -9.71
C PHE A 36 16.30 -18.19 -9.87
N PHE A 37 16.47 -17.46 -8.76
CA PHE A 37 16.68 -16.02 -8.79
C PHE A 37 18.11 -15.59 -8.51
N ILE A 38 19.08 -16.50 -8.53
CA ILE A 38 20.46 -16.17 -8.19
C ILE A 38 21.09 -15.12 -9.12
N ASN A 39 20.54 -14.98 -10.33
CA ASN A 39 20.94 -13.99 -11.33
C ASN A 39 20.00 -12.76 -11.34
N ASP A 40 18.96 -12.73 -10.51
CA ASP A 40 18.02 -11.61 -10.42
C ASP A 40 18.66 -10.44 -9.66
N PRO A 41 18.49 -9.19 -10.14
CA PRO A 41 19.05 -8.03 -9.46
C PRO A 41 18.65 -7.89 -7.99
N ASN A 42 17.41 -8.26 -7.66
CA ASN A 42 16.85 -8.17 -6.31
C ASN A 42 17.40 -9.26 -5.37
N PHE A 43 18.07 -10.28 -5.88
CA PHE A 43 18.70 -11.30 -5.05
C PHE A 43 19.80 -10.70 -4.17
N LEU A 44 20.59 -9.75 -4.70
CA LEU A 44 21.60 -9.05 -3.91
C LEU A 44 20.97 -8.22 -2.78
N ARG A 45 19.82 -7.60 -3.04
CA ARG A 45 19.04 -6.87 -2.03
C ARG A 45 18.54 -7.79 -0.91
N LEU A 46 18.14 -9.01 -1.25
CA LEU A 46 17.80 -10.05 -0.27
C LEU A 46 18.99 -10.38 0.63
N ILE A 47 20.19 -10.52 0.07
CA ILE A 47 21.41 -10.80 0.84
C ILE A 47 21.77 -9.63 1.76
N ILE A 48 21.56 -8.38 1.34
CA ILE A 48 21.78 -7.20 2.17
C ILE A 48 20.81 -7.22 3.37
N ASN A 49 19.52 -7.45 3.12
CA ASN A 49 18.45 -7.44 4.13
C ASN A 49 18.07 -8.86 4.62
N PHE A 50 19.08 -9.73 4.79
CA PHE A 50 18.85 -11.15 4.98
C PHE A 50 18.07 -11.50 6.26
N GLY A 51 18.34 -10.81 7.37
CA GLY A 51 17.66 -11.05 8.64
C GLY A 51 16.14 -10.82 8.54
N GLU A 52 15.75 -9.69 7.94
CA GLU A 52 14.34 -9.36 7.72
C GLU A 52 13.68 -10.32 6.72
N THR A 53 14.38 -10.63 5.62
CA THR A 53 13.91 -11.59 4.62
C THR A 53 13.63 -12.96 5.25
N ARG A 54 14.53 -13.43 6.12
CA ARG A 54 14.38 -14.71 6.83
C ARG A 54 13.13 -14.73 7.71
N SER A 55 12.89 -13.67 8.48
CA SER A 55 11.69 -13.55 9.32
C SER A 55 10.41 -13.54 8.47
N ARG A 56 10.41 -12.84 7.34
CA ARG A 56 9.27 -12.80 6.41
C ARG A 56 8.98 -14.17 5.79
N ILE A 57 10.02 -14.93 5.43
CA ILE A 57 9.87 -16.29 4.91
C ILE A 57 9.28 -17.22 5.97
N ALA A 58 9.77 -17.15 7.21
CA ALA A 58 9.25 -17.96 8.31
C ALA A 58 7.76 -17.68 8.53
N TYR A 59 7.37 -16.40 8.55
CA TYR A 59 5.99 -15.97 8.68
C TYR A 59 5.11 -16.47 7.52
N LEU A 60 5.56 -16.33 6.27
CA LEU A 60 4.80 -16.79 5.09
C LEU A 60 4.63 -18.32 5.09
N LYS A 61 5.64 -19.07 5.54
CA LYS A 61 5.55 -20.54 5.70
C LYS A 61 4.56 -20.95 6.78
N GLU A 62 4.54 -20.26 7.92
CA GLU A 62 3.58 -20.48 9.00
C GLU A 62 2.14 -20.25 8.52
N MET A 63 1.94 -19.20 7.71
CA MET A 63 0.66 -18.88 7.07
C MET A 63 0.33 -19.79 5.86
N LYS A 64 1.17 -20.79 5.55
CA LYS A 64 1.05 -21.69 4.38
C LYS A 64 0.99 -20.96 3.02
N ILE A 65 1.50 -19.75 2.95
CA ILE A 65 1.58 -18.95 1.73
C ILE A 65 2.82 -19.38 0.95
N LYS A 66 2.63 -19.93 -0.24
CA LYS A 66 3.74 -20.24 -1.17
C LYS A 66 4.25 -18.93 -1.77
N CYS A 67 5.32 -18.37 -1.21
CA CYS A 67 5.94 -17.16 -1.74
C CYS A 67 6.81 -17.50 -2.95
N THR A 68 6.37 -17.09 -4.15
CA THR A 68 7.11 -17.35 -5.41
C THR A 68 7.89 -16.14 -5.90
N SER A 69 7.68 -14.93 -5.38
CA SER A 69 8.33 -13.72 -5.87
C SER A 69 9.34 -13.15 -4.88
N LEU A 70 10.60 -12.99 -5.30
CA LEU A 70 11.63 -12.26 -4.56
C LEU A 70 11.22 -10.82 -4.21
N SER A 71 10.40 -10.19 -5.06
CA SER A 71 10.04 -8.79 -4.89
C SER A 71 9.32 -8.54 -3.57
N VAL A 72 8.42 -9.44 -3.17
CA VAL A 72 7.64 -9.38 -1.92
C VAL A 72 8.55 -9.44 -0.70
N LEU A 73 9.61 -10.25 -0.75
CA LEU A 73 10.56 -10.37 0.35
C LEU A 73 11.45 -9.14 0.48
N CYS A 74 11.68 -8.44 -0.63
CA CYS A 74 12.46 -7.21 -0.69
C CYS A 74 11.63 -5.92 -0.49
N TYR A 75 10.32 -6.03 -0.22
CA TYR A 75 9.45 -4.90 0.08
C TYR A 75 9.91 -4.10 1.30
N LYS A 76 9.52 -2.84 1.36
CA LYS A 76 9.61 -2.11 2.64
C LYS A 76 8.60 -2.68 3.64
N PRO A 77 8.80 -2.53 4.96
CA PRO A 77 7.88 -3.06 5.97
C PRO A 77 6.42 -2.72 5.70
N GLU A 78 6.14 -1.50 5.27
CA GLU A 78 4.77 -1.02 5.01
C GLU A 78 4.15 -1.73 3.81
N GLN A 79 4.95 -1.97 2.76
CA GLN A 79 4.53 -2.70 1.56
C GLN A 79 4.33 -4.19 1.84
N PHE A 80 5.15 -4.77 2.72
CA PHE A 80 5.02 -6.17 3.13
C PHE A 80 3.78 -6.38 3.99
N ILE A 81 3.51 -5.47 4.94
CA ILE A 81 2.29 -5.49 5.75
C ILE A 81 1.05 -5.29 4.86
N ALA A 82 1.09 -4.34 3.92
CA ALA A 82 0.04 -4.15 2.92
C ALA A 82 -0.22 -5.43 2.11
N PHE A 83 0.85 -6.09 1.64
CA PHE A 83 0.77 -7.38 0.94
C PHE A 83 0.09 -8.47 1.80
N LEU A 84 0.44 -8.54 3.09
CA LEU A 84 -0.14 -9.52 4.03
C LEU A 84 -1.60 -9.24 4.34
N GLN A 85 -1.96 -7.96 4.55
CA GLN A 85 -3.32 -7.55 4.91
C GLN A 85 -4.32 -7.68 3.75
N GLN A 86 -3.86 -7.56 2.51
CA GLN A 86 -4.75 -7.48 1.34
C GLN A 86 -5.03 -8.82 0.66
N GLY A 87 -4.30 -9.89 0.99
CA GLY A 87 -4.43 -11.13 0.23
C GLY A 87 -4.03 -10.92 -1.24
N LEU A 88 -2.72 -10.90 -1.49
CA LEU A 88 -2.08 -11.12 -2.80
C LEU A 88 -2.36 -10.16 -3.98
N ASN A 89 -3.35 -9.28 -3.99
CA ASN A 89 -3.70 -8.55 -5.23
C ASN A 89 -3.54 -7.02 -5.16
N MET A 90 -2.43 -6.51 -5.68
CA MET A 90 -2.39 -5.13 -6.16
C MET A 90 -3.19 -5.04 -7.46
N HIS A 91 -4.34 -4.36 -7.43
CA HIS A 91 -5.13 -4.12 -8.62
C HIS A 91 -4.34 -3.31 -9.67
N ARG A 92 -4.69 -3.47 -10.95
CA ARG A 92 -4.19 -2.54 -11.97
C ARG A 92 -4.84 -1.17 -11.77
N HIS A 93 -4.10 -0.11 -12.06
CA HIS A 93 -4.62 1.26 -11.92
C HIS A 93 -5.92 1.45 -12.74
N GLU A 94 -5.97 0.85 -13.92
CA GLU A 94 -7.11 0.89 -14.83
C GLU A 94 -8.33 0.16 -14.24
N GLU A 95 -8.12 -0.91 -13.46
CA GLU A 95 -9.20 -1.67 -12.83
C GLU A 95 -9.84 -0.86 -11.69
N VAL A 96 -9.02 -0.30 -10.79
CA VAL A 96 -9.52 0.55 -9.70
C VAL A 96 -10.21 1.79 -10.26
N THR A 97 -9.65 2.39 -11.33
CA THR A 97 -10.26 3.54 -12.00
C THR A 97 -11.61 3.18 -12.60
N LYS A 98 -11.72 2.07 -13.34
CA LYS A 98 -12.99 1.61 -13.92
C LYS A 98 -14.02 1.30 -12.84
N PHE A 99 -13.61 0.66 -11.76
CA PHE A 99 -14.47 0.38 -10.62
C PHE A 99 -15.05 1.68 -10.03
N ILE A 100 -14.19 2.66 -9.72
CA ILE A 100 -14.63 3.96 -9.17
C ILE A 100 -15.50 4.73 -10.19
N GLN A 101 -15.19 4.65 -11.49
CA GLN A 101 -16.02 5.26 -12.54
C GLN A 101 -17.43 4.66 -12.59
N GLN A 102 -17.55 3.34 -12.46
CA GLN A 102 -18.83 2.64 -12.37
C GLN A 102 -19.58 3.02 -11.09
N LEU A 103 -18.89 3.01 -9.95
CA LEU A 103 -19.43 3.35 -8.64
C LEU A 103 -20.01 4.78 -8.61
N LEU A 104 -19.29 5.74 -9.19
CA LEU A 104 -19.71 7.14 -9.27
C LEU A 104 -20.67 7.43 -10.44
N GLY A 105 -20.86 6.47 -11.36
CA GLY A 105 -21.61 6.68 -12.60
C GLY A 105 -21.00 7.76 -13.50
N SER A 106 -19.68 7.97 -13.46
CA SER A 106 -18.97 9.03 -14.18
C SER A 106 -17.71 8.48 -14.85
N HIS A 107 -17.57 8.71 -16.15
CA HIS A 107 -16.39 8.29 -16.92
C HIS A 107 -15.33 9.40 -17.03
N SER A 108 -15.33 10.34 -16.07
CA SER A 108 -14.41 11.46 -16.07
C SER A 108 -12.96 11.00 -16.01
N ARG A 109 -12.10 11.54 -16.90
CA ARG A 109 -10.65 11.31 -16.86
C ARG A 109 -10.01 11.80 -15.56
N ARG A 110 -10.65 12.75 -14.88
CA ARG A 110 -10.19 13.28 -13.57
C ARG A 110 -10.13 12.20 -12.51
N ILE A 111 -10.94 11.15 -12.61
CA ILE A 111 -10.97 10.05 -11.65
C ILE A 111 -9.60 9.36 -11.58
N GLY A 112 -9.10 8.89 -12.72
CA GLY A 112 -7.78 8.24 -12.77
C GLY A 112 -6.64 9.18 -12.37
N VAL A 113 -6.70 10.46 -12.79
CA VAL A 113 -5.68 11.46 -12.45
C VAL A 113 -5.64 11.73 -10.94
N ASN A 114 -6.80 11.95 -10.30
CA ASN A 114 -6.87 12.21 -8.87
C ASN A 114 -6.56 10.96 -8.04
N LEU A 115 -6.91 9.77 -8.53
CA LEU A 115 -6.57 8.51 -7.88
C LEU A 115 -5.05 8.29 -7.78
N LYS A 116 -4.29 8.65 -8.83
CA LYS A 116 -2.82 8.55 -8.82
C LYS A 116 -2.14 9.42 -7.78
N LYS A 117 -2.81 10.44 -7.25
CA LYS A 117 -2.26 11.30 -6.19
C LYS A 117 -2.03 10.54 -4.89
N HIS A 118 -2.71 9.41 -4.68
CA HIS A 118 -2.53 8.59 -3.50
C HIS A 118 -1.56 7.43 -3.75
N VAL A 119 -0.51 7.32 -2.94
CA VAL A 119 0.56 6.31 -3.10
C VAL A 119 0.01 4.88 -3.14
N HIS A 120 -1.00 4.59 -2.32
CA HIS A 120 -1.49 3.22 -2.12
C HIS A 120 -2.82 2.91 -2.83
N HIS A 121 -3.21 3.68 -3.84
CA HIS A 121 -4.51 3.53 -4.51
C HIS A 121 -4.77 2.16 -5.16
N ARG A 122 -3.71 1.38 -5.44
CA ARG A 122 -3.80 0.03 -6.03
C ARG A 122 -3.99 -1.09 -5.00
N CYS A 123 -3.89 -0.73 -3.74
CA CYS A 123 -3.77 -1.64 -2.61
C CYS A 123 -5.04 -1.64 -1.74
N VAL A 124 -6.08 -0.92 -2.14
CA VAL A 124 -7.30 -0.81 -1.36
C VAL A 124 -8.32 -1.80 -1.89
N ASN A 125 -8.93 -2.57 -0.98
CA ASN A 125 -10.01 -3.49 -1.33
C ASN A 125 -11.19 -2.72 -1.92
N LEU A 126 -11.69 -3.16 -3.08
CA LEU A 126 -12.80 -2.53 -3.79
C LEU A 126 -14.10 -2.51 -2.96
N SER A 127 -14.38 -3.53 -2.16
CA SER A 127 -15.57 -3.54 -1.29
C SER A 127 -15.49 -2.48 -0.20
N ARG A 128 -14.29 -2.14 0.28
CA ARG A 128 -14.07 -1.06 1.24
C ARG A 128 -14.32 0.31 0.62
N ILE A 129 -13.90 0.48 -0.64
CA ILE A 129 -14.16 1.70 -1.42
C ILE A 129 -15.67 1.90 -1.58
N GLU A 130 -16.41 0.82 -1.87
CA GLU A 130 -17.87 0.84 -1.99
C GLU A 130 -18.58 1.18 -0.68
N ASP A 131 -18.26 0.50 0.43
CA ASP A 131 -18.85 0.80 1.74
C ASP A 131 -18.61 2.25 2.18
N ASN A 132 -17.39 2.75 1.97
CA ASN A 132 -17.08 4.13 2.30
C ASN A 132 -17.77 5.13 1.36
N TYR A 133 -17.94 4.79 0.07
CA TYR A 133 -18.73 5.62 -0.84
C TYR A 133 -20.18 5.74 -0.38
N GLU A 134 -20.82 4.65 0.04
CA GLU A 134 -22.19 4.67 0.58
C GLU A 134 -22.29 5.58 1.81
N TYR A 135 -21.31 5.51 2.71
CA TYR A 135 -21.27 6.41 3.87
C TYR A 135 -21.19 7.90 3.47
N LEU A 136 -20.38 8.25 2.47
CA LEU A 136 -20.32 9.64 1.99
C LEU A 136 -21.65 10.09 1.34
N ARG A 137 -22.39 9.16 0.73
CA ARG A 137 -23.75 9.43 0.24
C ARG A 137 -24.75 9.65 1.37
N GLU A 138 -24.67 8.86 2.44
CA GLU A 138 -25.49 9.08 3.66
C GLU A 138 -25.25 10.48 4.25
N LEU A 139 -24.03 11.02 4.13
CA LEU A 139 -23.66 12.38 4.51
C LEU A 139 -24.06 13.46 3.50
N ASN A 140 -24.73 13.09 2.40
CA ASN A 140 -25.20 13.95 1.32
C ASN A 140 -24.10 14.66 0.51
N PHE A 141 -22.87 14.13 0.48
CA PHE A 141 -21.84 14.68 -0.39
C PHE A 141 -22.15 14.43 -1.86
N SER A 142 -22.03 15.48 -2.68
CA SER A 142 -22.23 15.35 -4.12
C SER A 142 -21.16 14.48 -4.78
N ARG A 143 -21.56 13.78 -5.85
CA ARG A 143 -20.63 12.97 -6.65
C ARG A 143 -19.49 13.80 -7.22
N GLU A 144 -19.76 15.04 -7.61
CA GLU A 144 -18.73 15.95 -8.15
C GLU A 144 -17.71 16.34 -7.08
N ALA A 145 -18.15 16.58 -5.84
CA ALA A 145 -17.24 16.82 -4.72
C ALA A 145 -16.34 15.59 -4.47
N ILE A 146 -16.92 14.39 -4.48
CA ILE A 146 -16.18 13.13 -4.29
C ILE A 146 -15.17 12.91 -5.43
N ILE A 147 -15.50 13.22 -6.69
CA ILE A 147 -14.56 13.13 -7.83
C ILE A 147 -13.35 14.06 -7.63
N ASN A 148 -13.55 15.22 -6.99
CA ASN A 148 -12.47 16.15 -6.69
C ASN A 148 -11.60 15.68 -5.50
N ALA A 149 -12.19 14.95 -4.56
CA ALA A 149 -11.53 14.46 -3.34
C ALA A 149 -11.42 12.92 -3.27
N ILE A 150 -11.19 12.25 -4.41
CA ILE A 150 -11.15 10.78 -4.53
C ILE A 150 -10.31 10.05 -3.48
N PRO A 151 -9.14 10.55 -3.04
CA PRO A 151 -8.39 9.89 -2.00
C PRO A 151 -9.22 9.54 -0.75
N VAL A 152 -10.29 10.30 -0.43
CA VAL A 152 -11.15 10.02 0.72
C VAL A 152 -11.81 8.64 0.65
N LEU A 153 -12.11 8.15 -0.56
CA LEU A 153 -12.71 6.83 -0.81
C LEU A 153 -11.78 5.68 -0.43
N LEU A 154 -10.47 5.94 -0.38
CA LEU A 154 -9.46 4.92 -0.15
C LEU A 154 -9.34 4.52 1.33
N TYR A 155 -10.02 5.23 2.24
CA TYR A 155 -9.98 4.97 3.68
C TYR A 155 -11.14 4.05 4.11
N SER A 156 -11.04 3.45 5.29
CA SER A 156 -12.13 2.67 5.87
C SER A 156 -13.27 3.59 6.32
N ARG A 157 -14.53 3.11 6.22
CA ARG A 157 -15.71 3.84 6.70
C ARG A 157 -15.57 4.30 8.15
N GLY A 158 -15.06 3.43 9.02
CA GLY A 158 -14.82 3.75 10.43
C GLY A 158 -13.88 4.93 10.61
N LYS A 159 -12.80 5.00 9.84
CA LYS A 159 -11.83 6.11 9.90
C LYS A 159 -12.39 7.41 9.33
N VAL A 160 -13.11 7.35 8.22
CA VAL A 160 -13.79 8.52 7.65
C VAL A 160 -14.83 9.06 8.63
N LYS A 161 -15.60 8.18 9.29
CA LYS A 161 -16.57 8.57 10.33
C LYS A 161 -15.91 9.25 11.53
N ALA A 162 -14.82 8.68 12.05
CA ALA A 162 -14.09 9.27 13.17
C ALA A 162 -13.51 10.66 12.81
N ALA A 163 -12.99 10.80 11.59
CA ALA A 163 -12.49 12.07 11.08
C ALA A 163 -13.61 13.10 10.84
N TYR A 164 -14.76 12.66 10.32
CA TYR A 164 -15.94 13.50 10.17
C TYR A 164 -16.41 14.06 11.51
N GLU A 165 -16.53 13.22 12.55
CA GLU A 165 -16.90 13.66 13.89
C GLU A 165 -15.86 14.64 14.48
N SER A 166 -14.57 14.38 14.27
CA SER A 166 -13.50 15.28 14.71
C SER A 166 -13.52 16.63 14.00
N ALA A 167 -13.98 16.66 12.74
CA ALA A 167 -14.10 17.87 11.93
C ALA A 167 -15.45 18.57 12.10
N ARG A 168 -16.42 17.98 12.81
CA ARG A 168 -17.85 18.33 12.74
C ARG A 168 -18.16 19.81 12.97
N ASP A 169 -17.46 20.46 13.90
CA ASP A 169 -17.70 21.88 14.19
C ASP A 169 -17.16 22.80 13.08
N TYR A 170 -16.08 22.40 12.42
CA TYR A 170 -15.52 23.12 11.26
C TYR A 170 -16.38 22.94 10.01
N LEU A 171 -17.05 21.78 9.87
CA LEU A 171 -17.93 21.45 8.74
C LEU A 171 -19.25 22.24 8.74
N LYS A 172 -19.57 22.98 9.82
CA LYS A 172 -20.75 23.86 9.90
C LYS A 172 -20.52 25.24 9.25
N GLY A 173 -19.28 25.57 8.87
CA GLY A 173 -18.97 26.84 8.21
C GLY A 173 -19.40 26.88 6.74
N ASP A 174 -19.20 28.03 6.09
CA ASP A 174 -19.56 28.28 4.66
C ASP A 174 -18.62 27.58 3.65
N GLY A 175 -17.98 26.49 4.05
CA GLY A 175 -17.06 25.74 3.20
C GLY A 175 -17.77 24.98 2.09
N THR A 176 -17.12 24.87 0.94
CA THR A 176 -17.59 24.01 -0.15
C THR A 176 -17.48 22.54 0.26
N GLU A 177 -18.29 21.67 -0.35
CA GLU A 177 -18.22 20.22 -0.13
C GLU A 177 -16.81 19.65 -0.36
N ILE A 178 -16.05 20.22 -1.31
CA ILE A 178 -14.69 19.82 -1.61
C ILE A 178 -13.75 20.16 -0.45
N GLU A 179 -13.87 21.37 0.11
CA GLU A 179 -13.09 21.80 1.27
C GLU A 179 -13.43 20.94 2.50
N HIS A 180 -14.70 20.61 2.69
CA HIS A 180 -15.15 19.68 3.73
C HIS A 180 -14.53 18.29 3.59
N LEU A 181 -14.55 17.69 2.39
CA LEU A 181 -13.90 16.40 2.14
C LEU A 181 -12.38 16.45 2.34
N ASN A 182 -11.73 17.55 1.93
CA ASN A 182 -10.30 17.76 2.16
C ASN A 182 -9.97 17.94 3.64
N LEU A 183 -10.86 18.55 4.41
CA LEU A 183 -10.70 18.65 5.86
C LEU A 183 -10.80 17.28 6.53
N ILE A 184 -11.77 16.44 6.12
CA ILE A 184 -11.88 15.07 6.61
C ILE A 184 -10.60 14.28 6.28
N LEU A 185 -10.08 14.40 5.05
CA LEU A 185 -8.78 13.83 4.65
C LEU A 185 -7.64 14.31 5.56
N TYR A 186 -7.58 15.60 5.89
CA TYR A 186 -6.59 16.16 6.80
C TYR A 186 -6.65 15.48 8.18
N PHE A 187 -7.84 15.32 8.77
CA PHE A 187 -7.98 14.67 10.08
C PHE A 187 -7.58 13.20 10.05
N MET A 188 -7.75 12.51 8.91
CA MET A 188 -7.29 11.12 8.75
C MET A 188 -5.78 10.99 8.61
N GLU A 189 -5.10 11.97 8.01
CA GLU A 189 -3.68 11.87 7.64
C GLU A 189 -2.74 12.68 8.54
N ARG A 190 -3.24 13.59 9.38
CA ARG A 190 -2.39 14.45 10.24
C ARG A 190 -1.44 13.64 11.14
N GLU A 191 -1.89 12.50 11.67
CA GLU A 191 -1.08 11.62 12.52
C GLU A 191 -0.09 10.77 11.69
N HIS A 192 -0.38 10.60 10.40
CA HIS A 192 0.44 9.84 9.46
C HIS A 192 1.30 10.74 8.56
N HIS A 193 1.38 12.05 8.86
CA HIS A 193 2.22 13.01 8.15
C HIS A 193 1.98 13.01 6.63
N PHE A 194 0.73 12.76 6.19
CA PHE A 194 0.35 12.73 4.77
C PHE A 194 1.13 11.71 3.92
N THR A 195 1.63 10.64 4.56
CA THR A 195 2.31 9.54 3.88
C THR A 195 1.34 8.65 3.09
N GLY A 196 0.02 8.82 3.29
CA GLY A 196 -1.02 7.96 2.77
C GLY A 196 -1.17 6.66 3.58
N ASN A 197 -0.37 6.47 4.64
CA ASN A 197 -0.43 5.28 5.48
C ASN A 197 -1.67 5.25 6.38
N GLY A 198 -2.43 6.34 6.48
CA GLY A 198 -3.66 6.36 7.24
C GLY A 198 -4.74 5.46 6.68
N ILE A 199 -4.60 4.94 5.46
CA ILE A 199 -5.52 3.91 4.95
C ILE A 199 -5.39 2.56 5.68
N TRP A 200 -4.30 2.36 6.43
CA TRP A 200 -4.03 1.15 7.20
C TRP A 200 -4.58 1.33 8.62
N ASN A 201 -5.54 0.50 8.99
CA ASN A 201 -6.05 0.46 10.35
C ASN A 201 -5.01 -0.27 11.21
N HIS A 202 -4.32 0.43 12.11
CA HIS A 202 -3.53 -0.23 13.15
C HIS A 202 -4.40 -0.87 14.25
N THR A 203 -5.73 -0.71 14.18
CA THR A 203 -6.66 -0.96 15.30
C THR A 203 -7.93 -1.73 14.92
N GLU A 204 -7.96 -2.48 13.82
CA GLU A 204 -9.01 -3.49 13.59
C GLU A 204 -8.48 -4.87 13.96
N ASN A 205 -8.36 -5.09 15.27
CA ASN A 205 -8.29 -6.40 15.92
C ASN A 205 -8.82 -6.24 17.34
N ALA A 206 -10.13 -6.40 17.48
CA ALA A 206 -10.81 -6.85 18.69
C ALA A 206 -12.01 -7.69 18.27
#